data_AF-A0A494VXV1-F1
#
_entry.id   AF-A0A494VXV1-F1
#
_cell.length_a   1.000
_cell.length_b   1.000
_cell.length_c   1.000
_cell.angle_alpha   90.00
_cell.angle_beta   90.00
_cell.angle_gamma   90.00
#
_symmetry.space_group_name_H-M   'P 1'
#
loop_
_entity.id
_entity.type
_entity.pdbx_description
1 polymer ?
#
loop_
_entity_poly.entity_id
_entity_poly.type
_entity_poly.pdbx_seq_one_letter_code
_entity_poly.pdbx_strand_id
1 'polypeptide(L)'
;MDIIPPDWKGSEKIGIVIYDHMTALDVIGPHYFLSKLLGADIQFVSHNLDPVQCGNGLAILPTATFETCPRDLDILLVGGGSSGTLAAMRDDRLIAFLADRGSRAKWVTSVCTGSLLLGHAGLLRGYRATSHWIGRPLLKEFGATEVDERVVFDRNRVTGAGVSAGLDFALALVMRLRPLAAAQAAQLFAEYAPNPPLHSGTPDEAPAEVLGIAREMLSDFVSGVQETARQGRK
;
A
#
# COMPACT_ATOMS: atom_id res chain seq x y z
N MET A 1 12.70 30.74 17.70
CA MET A 1 11.85 30.97 16.51
C MET A 1 11.57 29.62 15.91
N ASP A 2 10.31 29.32 15.59
CA ASP A 2 9.94 28.05 14.96
C ASP A 2 10.47 28.08 13.52
N ILE A 3 11.48 27.25 13.22
CA ILE A 3 12.19 27.26 11.92
C ILE A 3 11.32 26.63 10.82
N ILE A 4 10.24 25.95 11.23
CA ILE A 4 9.33 25.21 10.36
C ILE A 4 8.20 26.16 9.90
N PRO A 5 8.02 26.35 8.59
CA PRO A 5 6.91 27.13 8.06
C PRO A 5 5.54 26.58 8.53
N PRO A 6 4.58 27.42 8.95
CA PRO A 6 3.30 26.95 9.47
C PRO A 6 2.48 26.10 8.48
N ASP A 7 2.60 26.37 7.19
CA ASP A 7 1.93 25.64 6.09
C ASP A 7 2.54 24.26 5.80
N TRP A 8 3.63 23.89 6.49
CA TRP A 8 4.18 22.54 6.47
C TRP A 8 3.50 21.63 7.50
N LYS A 9 2.80 22.21 8.48
CA LYS A 9 2.07 21.49 9.53
C LYS A 9 0.65 21.17 9.08
N GLY A 10 0.13 20.04 9.54
CA GLY A 10 -1.26 19.62 9.42
C GLY A 10 -1.68 18.78 10.61
N SER A 11 -2.69 17.94 10.42
CA SER A 11 -3.28 17.12 11.49
C SER A 11 -3.91 15.84 10.93
N GLU A 12 -3.32 15.28 9.89
CA GLU A 12 -3.85 14.11 9.18
C GLU A 12 -3.91 12.89 10.09
N LYS A 13 -5.02 12.17 10.06
CA LYS A 13 -5.15 10.84 10.66
C LYS A 13 -4.82 9.78 9.62
N ILE A 14 -3.77 9.00 9.85
CA ILE A 14 -3.25 8.02 8.91
C ILE A 14 -3.37 6.62 9.52
N GLY A 15 -4.19 5.78 8.91
CA GLY A 15 -4.30 4.36 9.27
C GLY A 15 -3.48 3.51 8.32
N ILE A 16 -2.45 2.84 8.82
CA ILE A 16 -1.61 1.91 8.08
C ILE A 16 -2.01 0.49 8.48
N VAL A 17 -2.66 -0.24 7.59
CA VAL A 17 -3.15 -1.60 7.86
C VAL A 17 -2.00 -2.59 7.74
N ILE A 18 -1.84 -3.40 8.78
CA ILE A 18 -0.83 -4.44 8.88
C ILE A 18 -1.48 -5.79 9.22
N TYR A 19 -0.94 -6.86 8.66
CA TYR A 19 -1.46 -8.22 8.83
C TYR A 19 -0.34 -9.24 8.64
N ASP A 20 -0.53 -10.46 9.16
CA ASP A 20 0.51 -11.49 9.15
C ASP A 20 0.97 -11.85 7.73
N HIS A 21 2.25 -12.13 7.63
CA HIS A 21 2.98 -12.47 6.41
C HIS A 21 2.91 -11.41 5.29
N MET A 22 2.56 -10.17 5.60
CA MET A 22 2.71 -9.05 4.67
C MET A 22 4.20 -8.76 4.36
N THR A 23 4.45 -8.06 3.25
CA THR A 23 5.77 -7.50 2.96
C THR A 23 5.95 -6.20 3.74
N ALA A 24 6.82 -6.19 4.76
CA ALA A 24 6.99 -5.03 5.65
C ALA A 24 7.34 -3.72 4.92
N LEU A 25 8.17 -3.79 3.88
CA LEU A 25 8.61 -2.60 3.14
C LEU A 25 7.43 -1.86 2.47
N ASP A 26 6.34 -2.57 2.16
CA ASP A 26 5.14 -2.00 1.56
C ASP A 26 4.43 -1.00 2.49
N VAL A 27 4.66 -1.09 3.80
CA VAL A 27 4.13 -0.13 4.79
C VAL A 27 5.22 0.77 5.38
N ILE A 28 6.44 0.23 5.58
CA ILE A 28 7.55 0.99 6.17
C ILE A 28 8.10 2.05 5.21
N GLY A 29 8.23 1.72 3.92
CA GLY A 29 8.68 2.68 2.90
C GLY A 29 7.78 3.92 2.85
N PRO A 30 6.47 3.75 2.66
CA PRO A 30 5.52 4.87 2.70
C PRO A 30 5.46 5.59 4.03
N HIS A 31 5.47 4.85 5.15
CA HIS A 31 5.46 5.41 6.49
C HIS A 31 6.57 6.45 6.66
N TYR A 32 7.78 6.21 6.11
CA TYR A 32 8.85 7.19 6.18
C TYR A 32 8.42 8.57 5.63
N PHE A 33 7.89 8.63 4.40
CA PHE A 33 7.49 9.90 3.80
C PHE A 33 6.21 10.47 4.43
N LEU A 34 5.24 9.62 4.77
CA LEU A 34 4.02 10.06 5.45
C LEU A 34 4.33 10.65 6.83
N SER A 35 5.34 10.16 7.54
CA SER A 35 5.81 10.74 8.81
C SER A 35 6.41 12.16 8.66
N LYS A 36 6.69 12.59 7.43
CA LYS A 36 7.13 13.97 7.13
C LYS A 36 5.96 14.94 6.95
N LEU A 37 4.71 14.46 6.94
CA LEU A 37 3.53 15.30 7.15
C LEU A 37 3.52 15.74 8.62
N LEU A 38 4.17 16.86 8.91
CA LEU A 38 4.32 17.34 10.28
C LEU A 38 2.95 17.54 10.93
N GLY A 39 2.74 16.96 12.11
CA GLY A 39 1.47 17.00 12.84
C GLY A 39 0.50 15.85 12.50
N ALA A 40 0.82 14.98 11.54
CA ALA A 40 0.03 13.78 11.29
C ALA A 40 0.10 12.80 12.47
N ASP A 41 -1.04 12.16 12.76
CA ASP A 41 -1.20 11.05 13.69
C ASP A 41 -1.24 9.74 12.89
N ILE A 42 -0.21 8.91 13.06
CA ILE A 42 -0.04 7.67 12.29
C ILE A 42 -0.28 6.47 13.21
N GLN A 43 -1.19 5.60 12.81
CA GLN A 43 -1.50 4.37 13.52
C GLN A 43 -1.25 3.15 12.66
N PHE A 44 -0.52 2.17 13.21
CA PHE A 44 -0.43 0.82 12.65
C PHE A 44 -1.61 0.00 13.17
N VAL A 45 -2.47 -0.45 12.25
CA VAL A 45 -3.77 -1.04 12.57
C VAL A 45 -3.78 -2.53 12.24
N SER A 46 -4.10 -3.35 13.22
CA SER A 46 -4.31 -4.81 13.08
C SER A 46 -5.63 -5.22 13.74
N HIS A 47 -5.94 -6.52 13.73
CA HIS A 47 -7.10 -7.06 14.44
C HIS A 47 -6.94 -7.06 15.97
N ASN A 48 -5.70 -7.04 16.48
CA ASN A 48 -5.37 -6.92 17.89
C ASN A 48 -4.04 -6.16 18.07
N LEU A 49 -3.50 -6.11 19.30
CA LEU A 49 -2.24 -5.44 19.62
C LEU A 49 -1.05 -6.41 19.76
N ASP A 50 -1.21 -7.68 19.36
CA ASP A 50 -0.10 -8.62 19.34
C ASP A 50 0.86 -8.29 18.18
N PRO A 51 2.17 -8.58 18.30
CA PRO A 51 3.11 -8.32 17.22
C PRO A 51 2.74 -9.06 15.92
N VAL A 52 2.57 -8.30 14.84
CA VAL A 52 2.28 -8.85 13.50
C VAL A 52 3.58 -9.34 12.86
N GLN A 53 3.61 -10.61 12.47
CA GLN A 53 4.79 -11.24 11.87
C GLN A 53 4.79 -11.02 10.36
N CYS A 54 5.76 -10.27 9.83
CA CYS A 54 5.90 -10.07 8.38
C CYS A 54 6.59 -11.27 7.70
N GLY A 55 6.58 -11.34 6.36
CA GLY A 55 7.05 -12.50 5.58
C GLY A 55 8.53 -12.90 5.72
N ASN A 56 9.37 -12.09 6.39
CA ASN A 56 10.82 -12.28 6.49
C ASN A 56 11.37 -12.11 7.93
N GLY A 57 10.59 -12.46 8.95
CA GLY A 57 11.05 -12.49 10.36
C GLY A 57 11.09 -11.12 11.08
N LEU A 58 10.64 -10.04 10.43
CA LEU A 58 10.37 -8.77 11.09
C LEU A 58 8.98 -8.81 11.75
N ALA A 59 8.89 -8.34 12.99
CA ALA A 59 7.61 -8.11 13.66
C ALA A 59 7.33 -6.62 13.81
N ILE A 60 6.07 -6.20 13.61
CA ILE A 60 5.61 -4.82 13.85
C ILE A 60 4.57 -4.85 14.96
N LEU A 61 4.75 -4.02 15.98
CA LEU A 61 3.77 -3.84 17.05
C LEU A 61 2.64 -2.90 16.57
N PRO A 62 1.38 -3.34 16.52
CA PRO A 62 0.26 -2.45 16.21
C PRO A 62 0.07 -1.38 17.27
N THR A 63 -0.45 -0.22 16.88
CA THR A 63 -0.79 0.89 17.78
C THR A 63 -2.30 1.12 17.89
N ALA A 64 -3.09 0.45 17.04
CA ALA A 64 -4.54 0.46 17.08
C ALA A 64 -5.10 -0.89 16.60
N THR A 65 -6.33 -1.19 17.00
CA THR A 65 -7.11 -2.32 16.48
C THR A 65 -8.15 -1.84 15.46
N PHE A 66 -8.85 -2.75 14.80
CA PHE A 66 -9.98 -2.40 13.93
C PHE A 66 -11.09 -1.60 14.65
N GLU A 67 -11.25 -1.82 15.96
CA GLU A 67 -12.22 -1.14 16.81
C GLU A 67 -11.71 0.23 17.28
N THR A 68 -10.43 0.34 17.65
CA THR A 68 -9.87 1.58 18.23
C THR A 68 -9.36 2.57 17.18
N CYS A 69 -9.10 2.11 15.96
CA CYS A 69 -8.74 2.99 14.84
C CYS A 69 -9.86 4.01 14.56
N PRO A 70 -9.55 5.31 14.38
CA PRO A 70 -10.52 6.33 14.03
C PRO A 70 -11.41 5.94 12.85
N ARG A 71 -12.71 6.26 12.93
CA ARG A 71 -13.68 5.97 11.87
C ARG A 71 -13.40 6.76 10.59
N ASP A 72 -12.95 8.00 10.73
CA ASP A 72 -12.62 8.89 9.63
C ASP A 72 -11.10 9.08 9.57
N LEU A 73 -10.51 8.69 8.44
CA LEU A 73 -9.09 8.79 8.17
C LEU A 73 -8.85 9.80 7.05
N ASP A 74 -7.76 10.56 7.14
CA ASP A 74 -7.30 11.35 6.00
C ASP A 74 -6.59 10.44 5.00
N ILE A 75 -5.85 9.43 5.47
CA ILE A 75 -5.15 8.47 4.62
C ILE A 75 -5.35 7.06 5.18
N LEU A 76 -5.88 6.16 4.36
CA LEU A 76 -5.86 4.72 4.59
C LEU A 76 -4.76 4.13 3.70
N LEU A 77 -3.80 3.41 4.29
CA LEU A 77 -2.72 2.73 3.57
C LEU A 77 -2.79 1.22 3.82
N VAL A 78 -2.77 0.44 2.74
CA VAL A 78 -2.75 -1.03 2.79
C VAL A 78 -1.51 -1.57 2.08
N GLY A 79 -0.67 -2.29 2.82
CA GLY A 79 0.49 -3.00 2.26
C GLY A 79 0.08 -4.26 1.49
N GLY A 80 1.04 -4.87 0.78
CA GLY A 80 0.89 -6.13 0.06
C GLY A 80 1.70 -7.28 0.67
N GLY A 81 2.00 -8.25 -0.18
CA GLY A 81 2.55 -9.56 0.17
C GLY A 81 2.07 -10.64 -0.81
N SER A 82 2.46 -11.89 -0.57
CA SER A 82 1.99 -13.04 -1.35
C SER A 82 0.97 -13.84 -0.53
N SER A 83 1.43 -14.85 0.21
CA SER A 83 0.59 -15.71 1.06
C SER A 83 -0.18 -14.91 2.11
N GLY A 84 0.45 -13.90 2.73
CA GLY A 84 -0.21 -13.01 3.69
C GLY A 84 -1.36 -12.22 3.08
N THR A 85 -1.17 -11.67 1.88
CA THR A 85 -2.26 -10.96 1.17
C THR A 85 -3.39 -11.91 0.81
N LEU A 86 -3.09 -13.13 0.34
CA LEU A 86 -4.11 -14.12 0.05
C LEU A 86 -4.89 -14.55 1.30
N ALA A 87 -4.23 -14.70 2.43
CA ALA A 87 -4.88 -14.99 3.71
C ALA A 87 -5.74 -13.80 4.17
N ALA A 88 -5.22 -12.57 4.09
CA ALA A 88 -5.94 -11.36 4.43
C ALA A 88 -7.18 -11.13 3.55
N MET A 89 -7.15 -11.55 2.28
CA MET A 89 -8.32 -11.53 1.40
C MET A 89 -9.45 -12.43 1.91
N ARG A 90 -9.14 -13.45 2.70
CA ARG A 90 -10.11 -14.41 3.28
C ARG A 90 -10.49 -14.06 4.73
N ASP A 91 -9.94 -12.97 5.28
CA ASP A 91 -10.35 -12.46 6.59
C ASP A 91 -11.48 -11.43 6.43
N ASP A 92 -12.71 -11.90 6.60
CA ASP A 92 -13.91 -11.08 6.50
C ASP A 92 -13.88 -9.85 7.41
N ARG A 93 -13.21 -9.93 8.57
CA ARG A 93 -13.10 -8.79 9.51
C ARG A 93 -12.20 -7.69 8.94
N LEU A 94 -11.06 -8.08 8.34
CA LEU A 94 -10.16 -7.15 7.69
C LEU A 94 -10.84 -6.52 6.47
N ILE A 95 -11.52 -7.30 5.64
CA ILE A 95 -12.23 -6.80 4.46
C ILE A 95 -13.36 -5.84 4.85
N ALA A 96 -14.15 -6.18 5.88
CA ALA A 96 -15.18 -5.29 6.41
C ALA A 96 -14.58 -4.00 6.98
N PHE A 97 -13.47 -4.08 7.71
CA PHE A 97 -12.74 -2.91 8.21
C PHE A 97 -12.27 -2.01 7.06
N LEU A 98 -11.67 -2.58 6.01
CA LEU A 98 -11.22 -1.83 4.84
C LEU A 98 -12.39 -1.15 4.12
N ALA A 99 -13.45 -1.87 3.82
CA ALA A 99 -14.65 -1.33 3.17
C ALA A 99 -15.23 -0.14 3.98
N ASP A 100 -15.31 -0.32 5.30
CA ASP A 100 -15.79 0.70 6.21
C ASP A 100 -14.89 1.96 6.21
N ARG A 101 -13.61 1.84 6.57
CA ARG A 101 -12.71 3.00 6.63
C ARG A 101 -12.49 3.64 5.25
N GLY A 102 -12.30 2.82 4.22
CA GLY A 102 -12.06 3.27 2.86
C GLY A 102 -13.26 3.98 2.21
N SER A 103 -14.49 3.76 2.70
CA SER A 103 -15.67 4.50 2.23
C SER A 103 -15.67 5.98 2.65
N ARG A 104 -14.92 6.34 3.70
CA ARG A 104 -14.89 7.69 4.27
C ARG A 104 -13.51 8.35 4.19
N ALA A 105 -12.46 7.56 3.95
CA ALA A 105 -11.11 8.08 3.91
C ALA A 105 -10.92 9.13 2.80
N LYS A 106 -10.23 10.24 3.10
CA LYS A 106 -9.94 11.26 2.08
C LYS A 106 -9.04 10.69 1.00
N TRP A 107 -8.04 9.88 1.34
CA TRP A 107 -7.22 9.11 0.42
C TRP A 107 -7.27 7.62 0.76
N VAL A 108 -7.56 6.80 -0.26
CA VAL A 108 -7.49 5.33 -0.16
C VAL A 108 -6.27 4.88 -0.94
N THR A 109 -5.30 4.30 -0.24
CA THR A 109 -3.97 4.05 -0.80
C THR A 109 -3.50 2.62 -0.56
N SER A 110 -2.67 2.12 -1.47
CA SER A 110 -2.04 0.81 -1.30
C SER A 110 -0.71 0.70 -2.03
N VAL A 111 0.10 -0.25 -1.61
CA VAL A 111 1.32 -0.68 -2.32
C VAL A 111 1.18 -2.12 -2.74
N CYS A 112 1.81 -2.48 -3.87
CA CYS A 112 1.96 -3.86 -4.28
C CYS A 112 0.58 -4.52 -4.41
N THR A 113 0.46 -5.76 -3.95
CA THR A 113 -0.78 -6.54 -3.93
C THR A 113 -1.80 -6.06 -2.90
N GLY A 114 -1.50 -5.05 -2.07
CA GLY A 114 -2.49 -4.40 -1.19
C GLY A 114 -3.67 -3.78 -1.96
N SER A 115 -3.43 -3.40 -3.21
CA SER A 115 -4.47 -2.96 -4.14
C SER A 115 -5.53 -4.06 -4.41
N LEU A 116 -5.17 -5.35 -4.31
CA LEU A 116 -6.12 -6.45 -4.45
C LEU A 116 -7.05 -6.56 -3.23
N LEU A 117 -6.55 -6.25 -2.02
CA LEU A 117 -7.38 -6.15 -0.83
C LEU A 117 -8.37 -5.00 -0.94
N LEU A 118 -7.92 -3.83 -1.42
CA LEU A 118 -8.80 -2.70 -1.70
C LEU A 118 -9.86 -3.06 -2.76
N GLY A 119 -9.45 -3.74 -3.83
CA GLY A 119 -10.35 -4.23 -4.87
C GLY A 119 -11.40 -5.19 -4.29
N HIS A 120 -10.97 -6.16 -3.49
CA HIS A 120 -11.84 -7.14 -2.86
C HIS A 120 -12.84 -6.50 -1.89
N ALA A 121 -12.41 -5.49 -1.13
CA ALA A 121 -13.26 -4.64 -0.29
C ALA A 121 -14.19 -3.70 -1.09
N GLY A 122 -14.18 -3.76 -2.43
CA GLY A 122 -15.04 -2.96 -3.30
C GLY A 122 -14.60 -1.52 -3.52
N LEU A 123 -13.40 -1.13 -3.05
CA LEU A 123 -12.93 0.25 -3.03
C LEU A 123 -12.33 0.73 -4.36
N LEU A 124 -12.13 -0.18 -5.33
CA LEU A 124 -11.51 0.11 -6.64
C LEU A 124 -12.45 -0.14 -7.84
N ARG A 125 -13.74 -0.42 -7.63
CA ARG A 125 -14.70 -0.60 -8.73
C ARG A 125 -14.82 0.69 -9.54
N GLY A 126 -14.51 0.62 -10.84
CA GLY A 126 -14.53 1.78 -11.74
C GLY A 126 -13.37 2.76 -11.52
N TYR A 127 -12.29 2.34 -10.83
CA TYR A 127 -11.06 3.12 -10.68
C TYR A 127 -9.93 2.55 -11.54
N ARG A 128 -9.04 3.42 -11.99
CA ARG A 128 -7.72 3.06 -12.50
C ARG A 128 -6.81 2.72 -11.32
N ALA A 129 -6.08 1.62 -11.41
CA ALA A 129 -5.17 1.19 -10.36
C ALA A 129 -3.98 0.38 -10.92
N THR A 130 -2.86 0.41 -10.19
CA THR A 130 -1.70 -0.48 -10.40
C THR A 130 -1.55 -1.42 -9.20
N SER A 131 -0.65 -2.39 -9.32
CA SER A 131 -0.33 -3.38 -8.29
C SER A 131 1.10 -3.87 -8.49
N HIS A 132 1.52 -4.88 -7.72
CA HIS A 132 2.69 -5.67 -8.10
C HIS A 132 2.48 -6.23 -9.51
N TRP A 133 3.53 -6.30 -10.33
CA TRP A 133 3.43 -6.73 -11.74
C TRP A 133 2.75 -8.10 -11.90
N ILE A 134 2.93 -9.03 -10.95
CA ILE A 134 2.25 -10.34 -10.95
C ILE A 134 0.74 -10.23 -10.65
N GLY A 135 0.35 -9.27 -9.81
CA GLY A 135 -1.02 -9.12 -9.30
C GLY A 135 -1.84 -8.11 -10.10
N ARG A 136 -1.20 -7.22 -10.85
CA ARG A 136 -1.86 -6.14 -11.59
C ARG A 136 -2.93 -6.65 -12.57
N PRO A 137 -2.70 -7.73 -13.36
CA PRO A 137 -3.74 -8.32 -14.20
C PRO A 137 -4.98 -8.83 -13.46
N LEU A 138 -4.89 -9.04 -12.14
CA LEU A 138 -5.98 -9.54 -11.30
C LEU A 138 -6.90 -8.41 -10.81
N LEU A 139 -6.51 -7.14 -10.97
CA LEU A 139 -7.35 -5.99 -10.59
C LEU A 139 -8.69 -5.97 -11.33
N LYS A 140 -8.72 -6.46 -12.56
CA LYS A 140 -9.95 -6.60 -13.35
C LYS A 140 -10.99 -7.50 -12.69
N GLU A 141 -10.55 -8.48 -11.88
CA GLU A 141 -11.48 -9.37 -11.16
C GLU A 141 -12.30 -8.62 -10.11
N PHE A 142 -11.81 -7.46 -9.68
CA PHE A 142 -12.43 -6.59 -8.69
C PHE A 142 -13.03 -5.31 -9.31
N GLY A 143 -13.16 -5.26 -10.63
CA GLY A 143 -13.78 -4.16 -11.36
C GLY A 143 -12.91 -2.89 -11.49
N ALA A 144 -11.61 -2.99 -11.23
CA ALA A 144 -10.65 -1.92 -11.48
C ALA A 144 -10.08 -2.03 -12.90
N THR A 145 -9.74 -0.89 -13.49
CA THR A 145 -8.96 -0.82 -14.74
C THR A 145 -7.49 -0.87 -14.38
N GLU A 146 -6.79 -1.93 -14.79
CA GLU A 146 -5.35 -2.04 -14.55
C GLU A 146 -4.56 -1.00 -15.36
N VAL A 147 -3.50 -0.46 -14.76
CA VAL A 147 -2.60 0.52 -15.39
C VAL A 147 -1.16 0.15 -15.07
N ASP A 148 -0.32 0.01 -16.10
CA ASP A 148 1.11 -0.27 -15.95
C ASP A 148 1.92 1.02 -15.72
N GLU A 149 1.72 1.61 -14.55
CA GLU A 149 2.51 2.75 -14.08
C GLU A 149 3.01 2.44 -12.66
N ARG A 150 4.15 3.03 -12.28
CA ARG A 150 4.74 2.85 -10.96
C ARG A 150 3.87 3.39 -9.83
N VAL A 151 3.19 4.51 -10.08
CA VAL A 151 2.24 5.16 -9.16
C VAL A 151 1.05 5.64 -9.99
N VAL A 152 -0.16 5.26 -9.59
CA VAL A 152 -1.40 5.67 -10.25
C VAL A 152 -2.24 6.48 -9.27
N PHE A 153 -2.61 7.69 -9.70
CA PHE A 153 -3.62 8.50 -9.04
C PHE A 153 -4.91 8.50 -9.87
N ASP A 154 -6.02 8.11 -9.26
CA ASP A 154 -7.36 8.27 -9.82
C ASP A 154 -8.30 8.84 -8.76
N ARG A 155 -8.71 10.10 -8.95
CA ARG A 155 -9.47 10.88 -7.96
C ARG A 155 -8.75 10.84 -6.61
N ASN A 156 -9.29 10.07 -5.65
CA ASN A 156 -8.74 9.93 -4.31
C ASN A 156 -8.16 8.53 -4.02
N ARG A 157 -7.96 7.71 -5.05
CA ARG A 157 -7.25 6.43 -4.98
C ARG A 157 -5.80 6.64 -5.41
N VAL A 158 -4.87 6.11 -4.62
CA VAL A 158 -3.43 6.12 -4.93
C VAL A 158 -2.88 4.72 -4.78
N THR A 159 -2.53 4.09 -5.88
CA THR A 159 -1.93 2.74 -5.85
C THR A 159 -0.49 2.83 -6.33
N GLY A 160 0.44 2.32 -5.54
CA GLY A 160 1.82 2.08 -5.94
C GLY A 160 2.00 0.64 -6.43
N ALA A 161 2.90 0.45 -7.39
CA ALA A 161 3.26 -0.85 -7.93
C ALA A 161 4.03 -1.70 -6.89
N GLY A 162 4.94 -2.58 -7.33
CA GLY A 162 5.65 -3.49 -6.43
C GLY A 162 6.52 -2.79 -5.39
N VAL A 163 6.35 -3.20 -4.13
CA VAL A 163 7.26 -3.03 -2.98
C VAL A 163 7.86 -1.63 -2.81
N SER A 164 8.97 -1.34 -3.50
CA SER A 164 9.68 -0.06 -3.39
C SER A 164 8.89 1.13 -3.95
N ALA A 165 7.88 0.88 -4.79
CA ALA A 165 6.96 1.93 -5.26
C ALA A 165 6.22 2.65 -4.12
N GLY A 166 6.21 2.03 -2.93
CA GLY A 166 5.83 2.65 -1.67
C GLY A 166 6.46 4.02 -1.41
N LEU A 167 7.75 4.12 -1.67
CA LEU A 167 8.53 5.34 -1.45
C LEU A 167 8.09 6.46 -2.38
N ASP A 168 7.98 6.17 -3.68
CA ASP A 168 7.59 7.15 -4.69
C ASP A 168 6.15 7.63 -4.54
N PHE A 169 5.20 6.72 -4.27
CA PHE A 169 3.81 7.15 -4.09
C PHE A 169 3.69 8.08 -2.88
N ALA A 170 4.36 7.74 -1.77
CA ALA A 170 4.20 8.48 -0.53
C ALA A 170 4.82 9.87 -0.65
N LEU A 171 6.00 9.97 -1.29
CA LEU A 171 6.59 11.26 -1.63
C LEU A 171 5.70 12.08 -2.58
N ALA A 172 5.11 11.45 -3.60
CA ALA A 172 4.17 12.12 -4.50
C ALA A 172 2.88 12.58 -3.78
N LEU A 173 2.40 11.83 -2.79
CA LEU A 173 1.26 12.22 -1.98
C LEU A 173 1.61 13.37 -1.03
N VAL A 174 2.80 13.36 -0.41
CA VAL A 174 3.31 14.50 0.38
C VAL A 174 3.35 15.77 -0.47
N MET A 175 3.84 15.68 -1.71
CA MET A 175 3.86 16.81 -2.65
C MET A 175 2.47 17.36 -3.01
N ARG A 176 1.40 16.54 -2.89
CA ARG A 176 0.00 17.00 -3.07
C ARG A 176 -0.60 17.60 -1.81
N LEU A 177 -0.14 17.17 -0.65
CA LEU A 177 -0.70 17.58 0.64
C LEU A 177 0.05 18.75 1.27
N ARG A 178 1.25 19.05 0.80
CA ARG A 178 2.14 20.09 1.33
C ARG A 178 2.81 20.89 0.20
N PRO A 179 3.33 22.09 0.51
CA PRO A 179 4.14 22.84 -0.43
C PRO A 179 5.30 22.01 -0.97
N LEU A 180 5.69 22.26 -2.22
CA LEU A 180 6.78 21.54 -2.90
C LEU A 180 8.07 21.50 -2.07
N ALA A 181 8.41 22.60 -1.39
CA ALA A 181 9.60 22.68 -0.54
C ALA A 181 9.60 21.67 0.62
N ALA A 182 8.43 21.34 1.18
CA ALA A 182 8.31 20.32 2.23
C ALA A 182 8.59 18.92 1.67
N ALA A 183 8.08 18.61 0.48
CA ALA A 183 8.35 17.34 -0.20
C ALA A 183 9.83 17.21 -0.61
N GLN A 184 10.44 18.29 -1.11
CA GLN A 184 11.88 18.33 -1.41
C GLN A 184 12.73 18.12 -0.16
N ALA A 185 12.37 18.76 0.97
CA ALA A 185 13.04 18.53 2.24
C ALA A 185 12.89 17.08 2.71
N ALA A 186 11.69 16.49 2.60
CA ALA A 186 11.45 15.09 2.92
C ALA A 186 12.31 14.14 2.07
N GLN A 187 12.44 14.40 0.76
CA GLN A 187 13.31 13.65 -0.14
C GLN A 187 14.79 13.79 0.25
N LEU A 188 15.23 15.01 0.58
CA LEU A 188 16.60 15.30 0.97
C LEU A 188 16.98 14.65 2.31
N PHE A 189 16.10 14.67 3.31
CA PHE A 189 16.34 14.00 4.60
C PHE A 189 16.48 12.48 4.47
N ALA A 190 15.90 11.90 3.42
CA ALA A 190 16.04 10.49 3.12
C ALA A 190 17.27 10.16 2.28
N GLU A 191 17.94 11.18 1.74
CA GLU A 191 18.85 11.04 0.60
C GLU A 191 18.25 10.13 -0.48
N TYR A 192 16.96 10.34 -0.79
CA TYR A 192 16.22 9.50 -1.72
C TYR A 192 16.61 9.81 -3.17
N ALA A 193 17.78 9.29 -3.53
CA ALA A 193 18.43 9.33 -4.83
C ALA A 193 18.89 7.90 -5.17
N PRO A 194 17.95 6.97 -5.46
CA PRO A 194 18.29 5.56 -5.65
C PRO A 194 19.21 5.37 -6.86
N ASN A 195 20.24 4.54 -6.69
CA ASN A 195 21.15 4.11 -7.75
C ASN A 195 21.27 2.57 -7.71
N PRO A 196 20.29 1.83 -8.25
CA PRO A 196 20.28 0.37 -8.18
C PRO A 196 21.50 -0.24 -8.88
N PRO A 197 22.16 -1.27 -8.30
CA PRO A 197 23.34 -1.90 -8.91
C PRO A 197 23.02 -2.85 -10.07
N LEU A 198 21.73 -3.08 -10.34
CA LEU A 198 21.22 -4.00 -11.37
C LEU A 198 20.01 -3.38 -12.09
N HIS A 199 19.79 -3.79 -13.33
CA HIS A 199 18.67 -3.38 -14.18
C HIS A 199 17.68 -4.54 -14.40
N SER A 200 17.11 -5.07 -13.31
CA SER A 200 16.10 -6.15 -13.33
C SER A 200 14.89 -5.80 -12.47
N GLY A 201 14.60 -4.50 -12.31
CA GLY A 201 13.56 -4.00 -11.42
C GLY A 201 12.14 -4.11 -12.01
N THR A 202 12.04 -4.34 -13.32
CA THR A 202 10.78 -4.47 -14.06
C THR A 202 10.78 -5.75 -14.91
N PRO A 203 9.61 -6.31 -15.26
CA PRO A 203 9.53 -7.46 -16.16
C PRO A 203 10.17 -7.23 -17.53
N ASP A 204 10.16 -5.99 -18.03
CA ASP A 204 10.68 -5.64 -19.36
C ASP A 204 12.22 -5.54 -19.38
N GLU A 205 12.84 -5.25 -18.25
CA GLU A 205 14.30 -5.14 -18.12
C GLU A 205 14.96 -6.44 -17.63
N ALA A 206 14.24 -7.26 -16.88
CA ALA A 206 14.77 -8.49 -16.30
C ALA A 206 15.13 -9.54 -17.37
N PRO A 207 16.22 -10.31 -17.21
CA PRO A 207 16.50 -11.45 -18.07
C PRO A 207 15.34 -12.45 -18.12
N ALA A 208 15.01 -12.96 -19.30
CA ALA A 208 13.83 -13.81 -19.51
C ALA A 208 13.79 -15.05 -18.60
N GLU A 209 14.94 -15.65 -18.33
CA GLU A 209 15.08 -16.80 -17.40
C GLU A 209 14.71 -16.39 -15.96
N VAL A 210 15.22 -15.26 -15.48
CA VAL A 210 14.93 -14.73 -14.13
C VAL A 210 13.46 -14.40 -13.98
N LEU A 211 12.86 -13.78 -15.01
CA LEU A 211 11.42 -13.50 -15.04
C LEU A 211 10.59 -14.79 -15.00
N GLY A 212 11.02 -15.83 -15.72
CA GLY A 212 10.39 -17.15 -15.71
C GLY A 212 10.35 -17.77 -14.31
N ILE A 213 11.51 -17.83 -13.64
CA ILE A 213 11.63 -18.35 -12.27
C ILE A 213 10.75 -17.54 -11.29
N ALA A 214 10.82 -16.21 -11.37
CA ALA A 214 10.04 -15.34 -10.48
C ALA A 214 8.53 -15.52 -10.66
N ARG A 215 8.05 -15.78 -11.88
CA ARG A 215 6.64 -16.10 -12.16
C ARG A 215 6.23 -17.44 -11.56
N GLU A 216 7.07 -18.47 -11.70
CA GLU A 216 6.80 -19.79 -11.17
C GLU A 216 6.67 -19.77 -9.64
N MET A 217 7.58 -19.06 -8.95
CA MET A 217 7.55 -18.87 -7.50
C MET A 217 6.26 -18.21 -6.98
N LEU A 218 5.55 -17.46 -7.82
CA LEU A 218 4.34 -16.72 -7.45
C LEU A 218 3.06 -17.27 -8.10
N SER A 219 3.14 -18.42 -8.77
CA SER A 219 2.02 -19.03 -9.50
C SER A 219 0.85 -19.42 -8.58
N ASP A 220 1.14 -19.95 -7.39
CA ASP A 220 0.15 -20.30 -6.37
C ASP A 220 -0.62 -19.08 -5.87
N PHE A 221 0.07 -17.95 -5.70
CA PHE A 221 -0.55 -16.69 -5.31
C PHE A 221 -1.58 -16.23 -6.35
N VAL A 222 -1.21 -16.25 -7.63
CA VAL A 222 -2.10 -15.86 -8.74
C VAL A 222 -3.35 -16.74 -8.76
N SER A 223 -3.16 -18.05 -8.67
CA SER A 223 -4.25 -19.03 -8.69
C SER A 223 -5.20 -18.84 -7.49
N GLY A 224 -4.65 -18.64 -6.29
CA GLY A 224 -5.43 -18.42 -5.08
C GLY A 224 -6.27 -17.14 -5.10
N VAL A 225 -5.74 -16.05 -5.67
CA VAL A 225 -6.50 -14.79 -5.82
C VAL A 225 -7.67 -14.98 -6.78
N GLN A 226 -7.44 -15.65 -7.93
CA GLN A 226 -8.51 -15.91 -8.90
C GLN A 226 -9.62 -16.79 -8.32
N GLU A 227 -9.27 -17.80 -7.53
CA GLU A 227 -10.23 -18.64 -6.82
C GLU A 227 -11.07 -17.81 -5.85
N THR A 228 -10.41 -16.99 -5.02
CA THR A 228 -11.07 -16.13 -4.02
C THR A 228 -12.03 -15.13 -4.69
N ALA A 229 -11.60 -14.52 -5.80
CA ALA A 229 -12.44 -13.63 -6.60
C ALA A 229 -13.71 -14.31 -7.16
N ARG A 230 -13.63 -15.59 -7.56
CA ARG A 230 -14.79 -16.35 -8.05
C ARG A 230 -15.79 -16.68 -6.94
N GLN A 231 -15.29 -16.96 -5.73
CA GLN A 231 -16.14 -17.31 -4.59
C GLN A 231 -16.98 -16.10 -4.11
N GLY A 232 -16.41 -14.89 -4.08
CA GLY A 232 -17.11 -13.67 -3.68
C GLY A 232 -18.12 -13.08 -4.69
N ARG A 233 -18.33 -13.72 -5.85
CA ARG A 233 -19.35 -13.34 -6.85
C ARG A 233 -20.65 -14.16 -6.74
N LYS A 234 -20.68 -15.19 -5.89
CA LYS A 234 -21.88 -15.99 -5.60
C LYS A 234 -22.65 -15.36 -4.46
#